data_AF-E4X717-F1
#
_entry.id   AF-E4X717-F1
#
_cell.length_a   1.000
_cell.length_b   1.000
_cell.length_c   1.000
_cell.angle_alpha   90.00
_cell.angle_beta   90.00
_cell.angle_gamma   90.00
#
_symmetry.space_group_name_H-M   'P 1'
#
loop_
_entity.id
_entity.type
_entity.pdbx_description
1 polymer ?
#
loop_
_entity_poly.entity_id
_entity_poly.type
_entity_poly.pdbx_seq_one_letter_code
_entity_poly.pdbx_strand_id
1 'polypeptide(L)'
;MEVFKELELKYRSIEADLTRFLTKNSHFTEHESAFEKIAEQYSSGNNFGDLSCELLVILALIESNNQKRIVSSEIGKIRHQTKKCREYTNCIIPDIPNEHVTAKFQQELENAHNMMISFKQHRSEEFESLRKQEASLNREIDLITRRAKEIERNKEVVKEKESQFNERLTRKEEILDNRQRAVQQFQNFVAKHGHCGSWNTVDHSVFVKTWKKMKGNSVTSFEDEQLDEESELMDQFQQALPGRTSEDIKSHLQFYRRYSVLEHGQRTAIEKWRKDKRKRLEEYQSQQVDKEIVELEKKGRFGEKINQHAAANRVLKIL
;
A
#
# COMPACT_ATOMS: atom_id res chain seq x y z
N MET A 1 -60.31 33.09 -36.68
CA MET A 1 -59.47 32.27 -37.60
C MET A 1 -57.99 32.27 -37.22
N GLU A 2 -57.37 33.43 -37.01
CA GLU A 2 -55.93 33.53 -36.69
C GLU A 2 -55.57 32.91 -35.33
N VAL A 3 -56.39 33.18 -34.29
CA VAL A 3 -56.25 32.59 -32.95
C VAL A 3 -56.32 31.06 -32.97
N PHE A 4 -57.20 30.47 -33.78
CA PHE A 4 -57.31 29.01 -33.89
C PHE A 4 -56.07 28.38 -34.52
N LYS A 5 -55.51 29.02 -35.56
CA LYS A 5 -54.27 28.57 -36.20
C LYS A 5 -53.09 28.61 -35.22
N GLU A 6 -52.99 29.63 -34.37
CA GLU A 6 -51.97 29.70 -33.33
C GLU A 6 -52.11 28.60 -32.27
N LEU A 7 -53.34 28.31 -31.85
CA LEU A 7 -53.62 27.22 -30.90
C LEU A 7 -53.31 25.84 -31.51
N GLU A 8 -53.61 25.64 -32.79
CA GLU A 8 -53.29 24.41 -33.51
C GLU A 8 -51.77 24.20 -33.63
N LEU A 9 -51.00 25.27 -33.90
CA LEU A 9 -49.54 25.22 -33.93
C LEU A 9 -48.94 24.86 -32.56
N LYS A 10 -49.47 25.44 -31.47
CA LYS A 10 -49.06 25.10 -30.10
C LYS A 10 -49.37 23.65 -29.76
N TYR A 11 -50.56 23.16 -30.12
CA TYR A 11 -50.94 21.75 -29.92
C TYR A 11 -49.98 20.80 -30.67
N ARG A 12 -49.71 21.06 -31.96
CA ARG A 12 -48.78 20.26 -32.76
C ARG A 12 -47.35 20.25 -32.19
N SER A 13 -46.91 21.36 -31.60
CA SER A 13 -45.61 21.46 -30.92
C SER A 13 -45.53 20.54 -29.70
N ILE A 14 -46.54 20.57 -28.82
CA ILE A 14 -46.61 19.72 -27.63
C ILE A 14 -46.68 18.23 -28.01
N GLU A 15 -47.46 17.91 -29.05
CA GLU A 15 -47.58 16.54 -29.57
C GLU A 15 -46.27 16.01 -30.17
N ALA A 16 -45.54 16.86 -30.91
CA ALA A 16 -44.22 16.53 -31.44
C ALA A 16 -43.20 16.29 -30.33
N ASP A 17 -43.19 17.12 -29.29
CA ASP A 17 -42.30 16.98 -28.13
C ASP A 17 -42.58 15.70 -27.34
N LEU A 18 -43.85 15.39 -27.11
CA LEU A 18 -44.26 14.15 -26.45
C LEU A 18 -43.83 12.93 -27.28
N THR A 19 -44.00 12.99 -28.59
CA THR A 19 -43.60 11.91 -29.51
C THR A 19 -42.08 11.71 -29.51
N ARG A 20 -41.29 12.78 -29.64
CA ARG A 20 -39.81 12.70 -29.57
C ARG A 20 -39.33 12.10 -28.25
N PHE A 21 -39.95 12.50 -27.14
CA PHE A 21 -39.62 11.95 -25.83
C PHE A 21 -39.90 10.44 -25.77
N LEU A 22 -41.07 10.00 -26.22
CA LEU A 22 -41.44 8.58 -26.22
C LEU A 22 -40.54 7.74 -27.14
N THR A 23 -40.19 8.24 -28.32
CA THR A 23 -39.27 7.56 -29.23
C THR A 23 -37.86 7.46 -28.64
N LYS A 24 -37.33 8.53 -28.06
CA LYS A 24 -35.99 8.53 -27.45
C LYS A 24 -35.90 7.58 -26.24
N ASN A 25 -37.00 7.38 -25.53
CA ASN A 25 -37.06 6.46 -24.39
C ASN A 25 -37.49 5.03 -24.74
N SER A 26 -37.75 4.72 -26.01
CA SER A 26 -38.01 3.33 -26.44
C SER A 26 -36.79 2.42 -26.32
N HIS A 27 -35.58 2.98 -26.26
CA HIS A 27 -34.33 2.26 -26.02
C HIS A 27 -34.07 1.91 -24.54
N PHE A 28 -34.83 2.46 -23.59
CA PHE A 28 -34.66 2.13 -22.17
C PHE A 28 -35.02 0.66 -21.87
N THR A 29 -35.89 0.04 -22.66
CA THR A 29 -36.26 -1.37 -22.53
C THR A 29 -35.13 -2.33 -22.93
N GLU A 30 -34.17 -1.89 -23.76
CA GLU A 30 -33.00 -2.69 -24.15
C GLU A 30 -31.96 -2.77 -23.02
N HIS A 31 -31.76 -1.66 -22.28
CA HIS A 31 -30.92 -1.65 -21.09
C HIS A 31 -31.51 -2.49 -19.95
N GLU A 32 -32.84 -2.56 -19.84
CA GLU A 32 -33.56 -3.38 -18.85
C GLU A 32 -33.29 -4.88 -19.04
N SER A 33 -33.32 -5.38 -20.29
CA SER A 33 -32.94 -6.77 -20.60
C SER A 33 -31.46 -7.05 -20.29
N ALA A 34 -30.58 -6.06 -20.43
CA ALA A 34 -29.17 -6.21 -20.07
C ALA A 34 -28.98 -6.29 -18.54
N PHE A 35 -29.72 -5.49 -17.77
CA PHE A 35 -29.67 -5.52 -16.30
C PHE A 35 -30.31 -6.79 -15.70
N GLU A 36 -31.43 -7.28 -16.25
CA GLU A 36 -32.01 -8.57 -15.86
C GLU A 36 -31.05 -9.74 -16.13
N LYS A 37 -30.39 -9.75 -17.30
CA LYS A 37 -29.37 -10.76 -17.62
C LYS A 37 -28.18 -10.73 -16.68
N ILE A 38 -27.75 -9.54 -16.27
CA ILE A 38 -26.68 -9.37 -15.28
C ILE A 38 -27.16 -9.93 -13.93
N ALA A 39 -28.36 -9.60 -13.47
CA ALA A 39 -28.93 -10.12 -12.22
C ALA A 39 -29.10 -11.65 -12.22
N GLU A 40 -29.54 -12.25 -13.34
CA GLU A 40 -29.63 -13.71 -13.52
C GLU A 40 -28.25 -14.39 -13.51
N GLN A 41 -27.25 -13.79 -14.16
CA GLN A 41 -25.88 -14.29 -14.14
C GLN A 41 -25.30 -14.34 -12.72
N TYR A 42 -25.51 -13.29 -11.92
CA TYR A 42 -25.09 -13.27 -10.52
C TYR A 42 -25.86 -14.28 -9.66
N SER A 43 -27.17 -14.45 -9.88
CA SER A 43 -28.00 -15.42 -9.14
C SER A 43 -27.64 -16.90 -9.43
N SER A 44 -27.01 -17.17 -10.57
CA SER A 44 -26.57 -18.53 -10.97
C SER A 44 -25.14 -18.88 -10.54
N GLY A 45 -24.36 -17.89 -10.09
CA GLY A 45 -22.99 -18.05 -9.63
C GLY A 45 -22.94 -18.41 -8.15
N ASN A 46 -22.71 -19.68 -7.83
CA ASN A 46 -22.71 -20.25 -6.48
C ASN A 46 -21.51 -19.79 -5.60
N ASN A 47 -21.31 -18.48 -5.40
CA ASN A 47 -20.32 -17.93 -4.48
C ASN A 47 -21.02 -17.12 -3.38
N PHE A 48 -21.39 -17.83 -2.33
CA PHE A 48 -22.09 -17.38 -1.10
C PHE A 48 -21.24 -16.43 -0.21
N GLY A 49 -20.36 -15.63 -0.80
CA GLY A 49 -19.50 -14.66 -0.09
C GLY A 49 -19.98 -13.21 -0.18
N ASP A 50 -20.99 -12.90 -0.99
CA ASP A 50 -21.30 -11.51 -1.37
C ASP A 50 -22.80 -11.17 -1.37
N LEU A 51 -23.54 -11.66 -0.36
CA LEU A 51 -24.94 -11.25 -0.12
C LEU A 51 -25.10 -9.72 -0.08
N SER A 52 -24.04 -8.99 0.29
CA SER A 52 -24.03 -7.53 0.31
C SER A 52 -24.15 -6.93 -1.09
N CYS A 53 -23.44 -7.46 -2.09
CA CYS A 53 -23.55 -6.96 -3.45
C CYS A 53 -24.89 -7.35 -4.10
N GLU A 54 -25.41 -8.55 -3.84
CA GLU A 54 -26.75 -8.96 -4.32
C GLU A 54 -27.85 -8.04 -3.78
N LEU A 55 -27.82 -7.71 -2.48
CA LEU A 55 -28.75 -6.77 -1.86
C LEU A 55 -28.64 -5.37 -2.47
N LEU A 56 -27.42 -4.88 -2.74
CA LEU A 56 -27.20 -3.58 -3.38
C LEU A 56 -27.76 -3.54 -4.82
N VAL A 57 -27.59 -4.62 -5.58
CA VAL A 57 -28.16 -4.75 -6.93
C VAL A 57 -29.69 -4.76 -6.87
N ILE A 58 -30.28 -5.52 -5.95
CA ILE A 58 -31.74 -5.56 -5.77
C ILE A 58 -32.28 -4.18 -5.38
N LEU A 59 -31.64 -3.48 -4.45
CA LEU A 59 -32.04 -2.12 -4.04
C LEU A 59 -31.94 -1.14 -5.22
N ALA A 60 -30.89 -1.21 -6.02
CA ALA A 60 -30.74 -0.38 -7.23
C ALA A 60 -31.85 -0.66 -8.26
N LEU A 61 -32.25 -1.92 -8.44
CA LEU A 61 -33.36 -2.30 -9.31
C LEU A 61 -34.71 -1.79 -8.80
N ILE A 62 -34.96 -1.87 -7.49
CA ILE A 62 -36.18 -1.33 -6.87
C ILE A 62 -36.26 0.19 -7.08
N GLU A 63 -35.16 0.90 -6.85
CA GLU A 63 -35.11 2.35 -7.05
C GLU A 63 -35.36 2.72 -8.53
N SER A 64 -34.68 2.05 -9.46
CA SER A 64 -34.89 2.24 -10.90
C SER A 64 -36.35 2.02 -11.32
N ASN A 65 -36.98 0.94 -10.83
CA ASN A 65 -38.38 0.64 -11.11
C ASN A 65 -39.34 1.67 -10.51
N ASN A 66 -39.05 2.18 -9.31
CA ASN A 66 -39.83 3.27 -8.70
C ASN A 66 -39.75 4.54 -9.54
N GLN A 67 -38.56 4.92 -10.01
CA GLN A 67 -38.39 6.09 -10.88
C GLN A 67 -39.16 5.93 -12.21
N LYS A 68 -39.08 4.74 -12.84
CA LYS A 68 -39.84 4.42 -14.05
C LYS A 68 -41.35 4.57 -13.84
N ARG A 69 -41.87 4.11 -12.70
CA ARG A 69 -43.28 4.23 -12.33
C ARG A 69 -43.71 5.69 -12.16
N ILE A 70 -42.89 6.52 -11.52
CA ILE A 70 -43.15 7.95 -11.32
C ILE A 70 -43.22 8.67 -12.68
N VAL A 71 -42.20 8.50 -13.51
CA VAL A 71 -42.13 9.12 -14.85
C VAL A 71 -43.29 8.65 -15.74
N SER A 72 -43.62 7.36 -15.71
CA SER A 72 -44.75 6.82 -16.49
C SER A 72 -46.09 7.40 -16.06
N SER A 73 -46.29 7.64 -14.75
CA SER A 73 -47.49 8.28 -14.22
C SER A 73 -47.61 9.74 -14.68
N GLU A 74 -46.52 10.52 -14.62
CA GLU A 74 -46.50 11.92 -15.06
C GLU A 74 -46.79 12.04 -16.56
N ILE A 75 -46.15 11.21 -17.39
CA ILE A 75 -46.41 11.14 -18.84
C ILE A 75 -47.84 10.70 -19.12
N GLY A 76 -48.38 9.77 -18.34
CA GLY A 76 -49.77 9.32 -18.45
C GLY A 76 -50.75 10.48 -18.26
N LYS A 77 -50.50 11.35 -17.26
CA LYS A 77 -51.30 12.55 -17.02
C LYS A 77 -51.22 13.54 -18.19
N ILE A 78 -50.02 13.81 -18.71
CA ILE A 78 -49.82 14.69 -19.88
C ILE A 78 -50.54 14.11 -21.10
N ARG A 79 -50.40 12.81 -21.37
CA ARG A 79 -51.05 12.14 -22.51
C ARG A 79 -52.58 12.20 -22.41
N HIS A 80 -53.14 11.99 -21.23
CA HIS A 80 -54.58 12.13 -20.99
C HIS A 80 -55.05 13.57 -21.29
N GLN A 81 -54.27 14.55 -20.84
CA GLN A 81 -54.57 15.95 -21.08
C GLN A 81 -54.48 16.33 -22.57
N THR A 82 -53.45 15.87 -23.28
CA THR A 82 -53.31 16.03 -24.74
C THR A 82 -54.44 15.33 -25.50
N LYS A 83 -54.93 14.19 -25.02
CA LYS A 83 -56.08 13.48 -25.62
C LYS A 83 -57.35 14.32 -25.53
N LYS A 84 -57.62 14.96 -24.39
CA LYS A 84 -58.75 15.89 -24.26
C LYS A 84 -58.64 17.05 -25.26
N CYS A 85 -57.44 17.63 -25.40
CA CYS A 85 -57.21 18.69 -26.39
C CYS A 85 -57.56 18.21 -27.80
N ARG A 86 -57.14 16.99 -28.18
CA ARG A 86 -57.47 16.38 -29.48
C ARG A 86 -58.97 16.20 -29.69
N GLU A 87 -59.70 15.76 -28.66
CA GLU A 87 -61.16 15.61 -28.71
C GLU A 87 -61.84 16.96 -28.97
N TYR A 88 -61.39 18.03 -28.32
CA TYR A 88 -61.89 19.39 -28.60
C TYR A 88 -61.54 19.89 -30.00
N THR A 89 -60.33 19.63 -30.51
CA THR A 89 -59.96 19.97 -31.89
C THR A 89 -60.89 19.33 -32.91
N ASN A 90 -61.32 18.07 -32.67
CA ASN A 90 -62.26 17.37 -33.54
C ASN A 90 -63.70 17.90 -33.46
N CYS A 91 -64.07 18.58 -32.36
CA CYS A 91 -65.39 19.18 -32.17
C CYS A 91 -65.49 20.62 -32.69
N ILE A 92 -64.37 21.27 -33.03
CA ILE A 92 -64.35 22.62 -33.57
C ILE A 92 -64.62 22.55 -35.08
N ILE A 93 -65.80 23.04 -35.48
CA ILE A 93 -66.15 23.20 -36.89
C ILE A 93 -65.53 24.52 -37.38
N PRO A 94 -64.72 24.54 -38.47
CA PRO A 94 -64.01 25.72 -38.94
C PRO A 94 -64.89 26.95 -39.24
N ASP A 95 -66.17 26.73 -39.54
CA ASP A 95 -67.09 27.76 -40.05
C ASP A 95 -68.15 28.24 -39.04
N ILE A 96 -68.16 27.71 -37.80
CA ILE A 96 -69.09 28.15 -36.74
C ILE A 96 -68.29 28.36 -35.44
N PRO A 97 -68.03 29.62 -35.04
CA PRO A 97 -67.29 29.89 -33.80
C PRO A 97 -68.19 29.58 -32.59
N ASN A 98 -68.01 28.39 -32.01
CA ASN A 98 -68.53 28.10 -30.68
C ASN A 98 -67.50 28.64 -29.66
N GLU A 99 -67.72 29.88 -29.21
CA GLU A 99 -66.84 30.59 -28.26
C GLU A 99 -66.58 29.77 -27.00
N HIS A 100 -67.59 29.05 -26.50
CA HIS A 100 -67.46 28.18 -25.33
C HIS A 100 -66.54 26.98 -25.57
N VAL A 101 -66.60 26.35 -26.76
CA VAL A 101 -65.70 25.23 -27.12
C VAL A 101 -64.27 25.73 -27.32
N THR A 102 -64.10 26.91 -27.92
CA THR A 102 -62.78 27.52 -28.12
C THR A 102 -62.13 27.90 -26.80
N ALA A 103 -62.87 28.51 -25.86
CA ALA A 103 -62.37 28.85 -24.53
C ALA A 103 -61.98 27.60 -23.73
N LYS A 104 -62.78 26.54 -23.80
CA LYS A 104 -62.48 25.27 -23.12
C LYS A 104 -61.26 24.56 -23.72
N PHE A 105 -61.12 24.59 -25.05
CA PHE A 105 -59.92 24.08 -25.72
C PHE A 105 -58.66 24.85 -25.30
N GLN A 106 -58.73 26.18 -25.24
CA GLN A 106 -57.62 27.02 -24.80
C GLN A 106 -57.22 26.70 -23.36
N GLN A 107 -58.19 26.51 -22.45
CA GLN A 107 -57.93 26.11 -21.08
C GLN A 107 -57.24 24.74 -20.99
N GLU A 108 -57.72 23.74 -21.72
CA GLU A 108 -57.16 22.38 -21.69
C GLU A 108 -55.77 22.34 -22.35
N LEU A 109 -55.52 23.17 -23.37
CA LEU A 109 -54.21 23.35 -24.00
C LEU A 109 -53.21 24.02 -23.06
N GLU A 110 -53.62 25.05 -22.34
CA GLU A 110 -52.78 25.73 -21.34
C GLU A 110 -52.44 24.77 -20.19
N ASN A 111 -53.39 23.96 -19.76
CA ASN A 111 -53.14 22.88 -18.79
C ASN A 111 -52.12 21.87 -19.32
N ALA A 112 -52.25 21.40 -20.56
CA ALA A 112 -51.29 20.47 -21.18
C ALA A 112 -49.88 21.07 -21.27
N HIS A 113 -49.80 22.35 -21.65
CA HIS A 113 -48.57 23.09 -21.80
C HIS A 113 -47.85 23.28 -20.45
N ASN A 114 -48.58 23.71 -19.42
CA ASN A 114 -48.03 23.89 -18.08
C ASN A 114 -47.57 22.56 -17.48
N MET A 115 -48.33 21.47 -17.66
CA MET A 115 -47.90 20.13 -17.24
C MET A 115 -46.61 19.68 -17.94
N MET A 116 -46.46 19.99 -19.23
CA MET A 116 -45.24 19.68 -19.99
C MET A 116 -44.04 20.51 -19.52
N ILE A 117 -44.23 21.82 -19.25
CA ILE A 117 -43.16 22.68 -18.72
C ILE A 117 -42.72 22.18 -17.35
N SER A 118 -43.66 21.97 -16.42
CA SER A 118 -43.34 21.48 -15.08
C SER A 118 -42.64 20.12 -15.12
N PHE A 119 -43.08 19.21 -16.00
CA PHE A 119 -42.41 17.92 -16.20
C PHE A 119 -40.96 18.08 -16.67
N LYS A 120 -40.73 18.90 -17.71
CA LYS A 120 -39.37 19.16 -18.23
C LYS A 120 -38.47 19.79 -17.17
N GLN A 121 -39.00 20.77 -16.43
CA GLN A 121 -38.26 21.45 -15.37
C GLN A 121 -37.91 20.50 -14.23
N HIS A 122 -38.89 19.76 -13.71
CA HIS A 122 -38.69 18.77 -12.65
C HIS A 122 -37.62 17.74 -13.02
N ARG A 123 -37.68 17.17 -14.24
CA ARG A 123 -36.68 16.21 -14.72
C ARG A 123 -35.29 16.82 -14.89
N SER A 124 -35.20 18.09 -15.27
CA SER A 124 -33.92 18.81 -15.38
C SER A 124 -33.29 19.03 -14.00
N GLU A 125 -34.07 19.47 -13.03
CA GLU A 125 -33.62 19.69 -11.65
C GLU A 125 -33.16 18.38 -10.99
N GLU A 126 -33.92 17.29 -11.18
CA GLU A 126 -33.56 15.96 -10.68
C GLU A 126 -32.26 15.45 -11.31
N PHE A 127 -32.10 15.59 -12.63
CA PHE A 127 -30.87 15.21 -13.32
C PHE A 127 -29.65 15.99 -12.82
N GLU A 128 -29.78 17.30 -12.61
CA GLU A 128 -28.69 18.10 -12.04
C GLU A 128 -28.35 17.71 -10.61
N SER A 129 -29.37 17.41 -9.79
CA SER A 129 -29.17 16.91 -8.43
C SER A 129 -28.37 15.60 -8.43
N LEU A 130 -28.77 14.62 -9.25
CA LEU A 130 -28.07 13.34 -9.40
C LEU A 130 -26.63 13.54 -9.88
N ARG A 131 -26.40 14.42 -10.87
CA ARG A 131 -25.04 14.73 -11.34
C ARG A 131 -24.15 15.33 -10.25
N LYS A 132 -24.70 16.18 -9.37
CA LYS A 132 -23.96 16.76 -8.25
C LYS A 132 -23.63 15.68 -7.21
N GLN A 133 -24.56 14.79 -6.91
CA GLN A 133 -24.34 13.67 -5.99
C GLN A 133 -23.29 12.70 -6.52
N GLU A 134 -23.38 12.30 -7.79
CA GLU A 134 -22.38 11.46 -8.46
C GLU A 134 -20.98 12.08 -8.38
N ALA A 135 -20.85 13.38 -8.68
CA ALA A 135 -19.58 14.09 -8.58
C ALA A 135 -19.04 14.14 -7.14
N SER A 136 -19.90 14.22 -6.12
CA SER A 136 -19.49 14.18 -4.71
C SER A 136 -18.99 12.80 -4.32
N LEU A 137 -19.78 11.75 -4.62
CA LEU A 137 -19.44 10.37 -4.32
C LEU A 137 -18.13 9.95 -4.99
N ASN A 138 -17.90 10.35 -6.24
CA ASN A 138 -16.63 10.09 -6.91
C ASN A 138 -15.42 10.72 -6.19
N ARG A 139 -15.57 11.94 -5.65
CA ARG A 139 -14.49 12.55 -4.83
C ARG A 139 -14.27 11.80 -3.53
N GLU A 140 -15.32 11.30 -2.90
CA GLU A 140 -15.22 10.49 -1.68
C GLU A 140 -14.52 9.16 -1.95
N ILE A 141 -14.88 8.47 -3.05
CA ILE A 141 -14.21 7.25 -3.50
C ILE A 141 -12.73 7.52 -3.76
N ASP A 142 -12.38 8.62 -4.43
CA ASP A 142 -10.99 9.02 -4.67
C ASP A 142 -10.22 9.23 -3.36
N LEU A 143 -10.82 9.90 -2.38
CA LEU A 143 -10.22 10.15 -1.07
C LEU A 143 -10.00 8.84 -0.30
N ILE A 144 -11.01 7.97 -0.25
CA ILE A 144 -10.93 6.67 0.41
C ILE A 144 -9.86 5.80 -0.25
N THR A 145 -9.83 5.76 -1.59
CA THR A 145 -8.84 5.00 -2.36
C THR A 145 -7.42 5.50 -2.10
N ARG A 146 -7.21 6.82 -2.02
CA ARG A 146 -5.89 7.39 -1.66
C ARG A 146 -5.47 7.01 -0.25
N ARG A 147 -6.37 7.09 0.73
CA ARG A 147 -6.10 6.69 2.11
C ARG A 147 -5.77 5.20 2.23
N ALA A 148 -6.49 4.34 1.52
CA ALA A 148 -6.22 2.91 1.48
C ALA A 148 -4.79 2.62 0.98
N LYS A 149 -4.39 3.27 -0.13
CA LYS A 149 -3.02 3.16 -0.68
C LYS A 149 -1.95 3.67 0.29
N GLU A 150 -2.22 4.74 1.03
CA GLU A 150 -1.29 5.26 2.04
C GLU A 150 -1.11 4.29 3.21
N ILE A 151 -2.20 3.70 3.71
CA ILE A 151 -2.16 2.68 4.76
C ILE A 151 -1.35 1.46 4.30
N GLU A 152 -1.54 1.03 3.06
CA GLU A 152 -0.80 -0.11 2.49
C GLU A 152 0.70 0.17 2.42
N ARG A 153 1.11 1.33 1.90
CA ARG A 153 2.52 1.75 1.90
C ARG A 153 3.11 1.81 3.31
N ASN A 154 2.37 2.35 4.28
CA ASN A 154 2.84 2.43 5.66
C ASN A 154 3.03 1.04 6.29
N LYS A 155 2.18 0.06 5.96
CA LYS A 155 2.35 -1.34 6.40
C LYS A 155 3.63 -1.97 5.83
N GLU A 156 3.95 -1.72 4.57
CA GLU A 156 5.18 -2.20 3.94
C GLU A 156 6.43 -1.63 4.63
N VAL A 157 6.43 -0.32 4.91
CA VAL A 157 7.54 0.35 5.63
C VAL A 157 7.73 -0.21 7.04
N VAL A 158 6.63 -0.54 7.75
CA VAL A 158 6.72 -1.15 9.09
C VAL A 158 7.29 -2.57 9.01
N LYS A 159 6.81 -3.40 8.07
CA LYS A 159 7.33 -4.76 7.85
C LYS A 159 8.83 -4.76 7.51
N GLU A 160 9.27 -3.84 6.65
CA GLU A 160 10.68 -3.73 6.28
C GLU A 160 11.56 -3.38 7.50
N LYS A 161 11.11 -2.44 8.34
CA LYS A 161 11.82 -2.07 9.58
C LYS A 161 11.87 -3.21 10.59
N GLU A 162 10.79 -3.97 10.74
CA GLU A 162 10.75 -5.15 11.61
C GLU A 162 11.70 -6.25 11.11
N SER A 163 11.73 -6.50 9.80
CA SER A 163 12.67 -7.46 9.18
C SER A 163 14.13 -7.06 9.43
N GLN A 164 14.47 -5.78 9.20
CA GLN A 164 15.82 -5.28 9.45
C GLN A 164 16.20 -5.35 10.94
N PHE A 165 15.24 -5.13 11.85
CA PHE A 165 15.47 -5.26 13.28
C PHE A 165 15.76 -6.71 13.68
N ASN A 166 14.96 -7.66 13.18
CA ASN A 166 15.16 -9.09 13.44
C ASN A 166 16.49 -9.59 12.89
N GLU A 167 16.90 -9.18 11.68
CA GLU A 167 18.21 -9.53 11.11
C GLU A 167 19.38 -8.98 11.96
N ARG A 168 19.22 -7.78 12.54
CA ARG A 168 20.23 -7.22 13.46
C ARG A 168 20.31 -7.99 14.78
N LEU A 169 19.18 -8.50 15.27
CA LEU A 169 19.14 -9.33 16.49
C LEU A 169 19.82 -10.68 16.27
N THR A 170 19.49 -11.39 15.19
CA THR A 170 20.09 -12.70 14.88
C THR A 170 21.60 -12.57 14.68
N ARG A 171 22.06 -11.55 13.94
CA ARG A 171 23.49 -11.27 13.75
C ARG A 171 24.21 -11.02 15.08
N LYS A 172 23.56 -10.35 16.03
CA LYS A 172 24.13 -10.10 17.37
C LYS A 172 24.27 -11.39 18.17
N GLU A 173 23.30 -12.28 18.10
CA GLU A 173 23.32 -13.59 18.75
C GLU A 173 24.42 -14.47 18.16
N GLU A 174 24.54 -14.52 16.83
CA GLU A 174 25.60 -15.27 16.13
C GLU A 174 27.01 -14.79 16.48
N ILE A 175 27.23 -13.48 16.57
CA ILE A 175 28.54 -12.93 16.96
C ILE A 175 28.88 -13.29 18.41
N LEU A 176 27.87 -13.28 19.29
CA LEU A 176 28.06 -13.61 20.71
C LEU A 176 28.39 -15.09 20.90
N ASP A 177 27.61 -15.97 20.27
CA ASP A 177 27.75 -17.42 20.32
C ASP A 177 29.08 -17.88 19.68
N ASN A 178 29.42 -17.38 18.49
CA ASN A 178 30.70 -17.70 17.84
C ASN A 178 31.91 -17.30 18.70
N ARG A 179 31.85 -16.13 19.36
CA ARG A 179 32.92 -15.70 20.28
C ARG A 179 33.00 -16.61 21.50
N GLN A 180 31.88 -16.96 22.11
CA GLN A 180 31.86 -17.86 23.27
C GLN A 180 32.44 -19.23 22.90
N ARG A 181 32.03 -19.82 21.77
CA ARG A 181 32.55 -21.09 21.28
C ARG A 181 34.06 -21.05 21.03
N ALA A 182 34.55 -20.04 20.30
CA ALA A 182 35.98 -19.91 19.99
C ALA A 182 36.82 -19.74 21.27
N VAL A 183 36.35 -18.93 22.23
CA VAL A 183 37.03 -18.75 23.52
C VAL A 183 37.04 -20.05 24.32
N GLN A 184 35.91 -20.75 24.40
CA GLN A 184 35.77 -21.98 25.16
C GLN A 184 36.59 -23.13 24.56
N GLN A 185 36.63 -23.26 23.23
CA GLN A 185 37.46 -24.27 22.56
C GLN A 185 38.94 -24.08 22.86
N PHE A 186 39.45 -22.84 22.80
CA PHE A 186 40.84 -22.56 23.13
C PHE A 186 41.12 -22.79 24.63
N GLN A 187 40.25 -22.29 25.53
CA GLN A 187 40.41 -22.51 26.97
C GLN A 187 40.39 -23.99 27.35
N ASN A 188 39.48 -24.79 26.79
CA ASN A 188 39.42 -26.22 27.02
C ASN A 188 40.69 -26.92 26.51
N PHE A 189 41.19 -26.50 25.35
CA PHE A 189 42.42 -27.05 24.79
C PHE A 189 43.64 -26.77 25.68
N VAL A 190 43.79 -25.53 26.13
CA VAL A 190 44.86 -25.10 27.06
C VAL A 190 44.71 -25.76 28.43
N ALA A 191 43.50 -25.88 28.97
CA ALA A 191 43.28 -26.54 30.25
C ALA A 191 43.67 -28.02 30.22
N LYS A 192 43.48 -28.69 29.07
CA LYS A 192 43.81 -30.11 28.90
C LYS A 192 45.30 -30.36 28.63
N HIS A 193 45.97 -29.50 27.88
CA HIS A 193 47.33 -29.75 27.36
C HIS A 193 48.38 -28.76 27.87
N GLY A 194 47.99 -27.72 28.59
CA GLY A 194 48.86 -26.60 28.96
C GLY A 194 49.20 -25.69 27.77
N HIS A 195 49.88 -24.58 28.07
CA HIS A 195 50.33 -23.63 27.03
C HIS A 195 51.52 -24.14 26.22
N CYS A 196 52.35 -25.00 26.80
CA CYS A 196 53.55 -25.53 26.16
C CYS A 196 53.39 -26.97 25.68
N GLY A 197 52.18 -27.55 25.76
CA GLY A 197 52.01 -28.99 25.63
C GLY A 197 52.66 -29.71 26.82
N SER A 198 52.95 -31.00 26.65
CA SER A 198 53.75 -31.78 27.61
C SER A 198 55.23 -31.37 27.66
N TRP A 199 55.62 -30.30 26.97
CA TRP A 199 57.00 -29.80 26.90
C TRP A 199 57.27 -28.74 27.96
N ASN A 200 58.53 -28.66 28.39
CA ASN A 200 58.98 -27.56 29.24
C ASN A 200 59.04 -26.24 28.44
N THR A 201 59.13 -25.12 29.15
CA THR A 201 59.11 -23.78 28.54
C THR A 201 60.33 -23.49 27.67
N VAL A 202 61.48 -24.11 27.95
CA VAL A 202 62.73 -23.90 27.22
C VAL A 202 62.66 -24.56 25.84
N ASP A 203 62.36 -25.86 25.81
CA ASP A 203 62.22 -26.64 24.57
C ASP A 203 61.08 -26.10 23.71
N HIS A 204 59.95 -25.74 24.35
CA HIS A 204 58.83 -25.13 23.65
C HIS A 204 59.22 -23.78 23.02
N SER A 205 59.98 -22.94 23.73
CA SER A 205 60.44 -21.64 23.20
C SER A 205 61.37 -21.82 22.00
N VAL A 206 62.29 -22.78 22.07
CA VAL A 206 63.18 -23.12 20.95
C VAL A 206 62.35 -23.64 19.77
N PHE A 207 61.42 -24.56 20.00
CA PHE A 207 60.50 -25.06 18.99
C PHE A 207 59.73 -23.92 18.28
N VAL A 208 59.10 -23.02 19.05
CA VAL A 208 58.31 -21.92 18.49
C VAL A 208 59.17 -20.96 17.67
N LYS A 209 60.40 -20.68 18.10
CA LYS A 209 61.35 -19.85 17.33
C LYS A 209 61.72 -20.51 16.01
N THR A 210 62.04 -21.80 16.05
CA THR A 210 62.36 -22.58 14.85
C THR A 210 61.17 -22.64 13.90
N TRP A 211 59.97 -22.92 14.42
CA TRP A 211 58.71 -22.90 13.64
C TRP A 211 58.46 -21.54 12.96
N LYS A 212 58.57 -20.43 13.71
CA LYS A 212 58.37 -19.08 13.15
C LYS A 212 59.41 -18.72 12.08
N LYS A 213 60.65 -19.21 12.21
CA LYS A 213 61.70 -19.00 11.21
C LYS A 213 61.37 -19.71 9.88
N MET A 214 60.74 -20.88 9.96
CA MET A 214 60.42 -21.70 8.78
C MET A 214 59.08 -21.32 8.14
N LYS A 215 58.04 -21.08 8.95
CA LYS A 215 56.65 -20.90 8.49
C LYS A 215 56.09 -19.48 8.66
N GLY A 216 56.84 -18.56 9.26
CA GLY A 216 56.35 -17.22 9.57
C GLY A 216 55.20 -17.23 10.60
N ASN A 217 54.35 -16.20 10.55
CA ASN A 217 53.20 -16.04 11.45
C ASN A 217 51.86 -16.51 10.83
N SER A 218 51.87 -17.17 9.67
CA SER A 218 50.67 -17.43 8.87
C SER A 218 50.23 -18.89 8.93
N VAL A 219 49.56 -19.29 10.01
CA VAL A 219 48.77 -20.54 10.02
C VAL A 219 47.31 -20.15 10.28
N THR A 220 46.52 -20.09 9.21
CA THR A 220 45.14 -19.60 9.24
C THR A 220 44.09 -20.69 9.16
N SER A 221 44.45 -21.91 8.72
CA SER A 221 43.55 -23.06 8.64
C SER A 221 44.27 -24.37 8.92
N PHE A 222 43.52 -25.37 9.39
CA PHE A 222 43.99 -26.75 9.57
C PHE A 222 44.15 -27.49 8.22
N GLU A 223 43.57 -26.94 7.15
CA GLU A 223 43.52 -27.53 5.80
C GLU A 223 44.66 -27.05 4.89
N ASP A 224 45.37 -25.97 5.25
CA ASP A 224 46.36 -25.33 4.36
C ASP A 224 47.71 -26.07 4.27
N GLU A 225 47.96 -27.10 5.08
CA GLU A 225 49.24 -27.82 5.08
C GLU A 225 49.03 -29.32 5.32
N GLN A 226 48.78 -30.07 4.24
CA GLN A 226 48.92 -31.52 4.25
C GLN A 226 50.08 -31.97 3.36
N LEU A 227 51.08 -32.53 4.05
CA LEU A 227 51.86 -33.73 3.74
C LEU A 227 53.27 -33.62 3.12
N ASP A 228 53.62 -32.60 2.33
CA ASP A 228 54.95 -32.61 1.66
C ASP A 228 56.10 -31.95 2.46
N GLU A 229 55.81 -31.18 3.52
CA GLU A 229 56.82 -30.38 4.23
C GLU A 229 57.28 -30.98 5.56
N GLU A 230 56.66 -32.07 6.05
CA GLU A 230 57.02 -32.65 7.35
C GLU A 230 58.46 -33.20 7.38
N SER A 231 58.99 -33.68 6.25
CA SER A 231 60.34 -34.23 6.19
C SER A 231 61.43 -33.14 6.30
N GLU A 232 61.28 -32.02 5.59
CA GLU A 232 62.26 -30.92 5.61
C GLU A 232 62.26 -30.15 6.94
N LEU A 233 61.10 -30.06 7.60
CA LEU A 233 60.97 -29.43 8.91
C LEU A 233 61.65 -30.26 10.01
N MET A 234 61.64 -31.59 9.88
CA MET A 234 62.18 -32.48 10.91
C MET A 234 63.70 -32.35 11.10
N ASP A 235 64.46 -32.19 10.03
CA ASP A 235 65.92 -32.03 10.12
C ASP A 235 66.30 -30.75 10.89
N GLN A 236 65.58 -29.65 10.65
CA GLN A 236 65.81 -28.38 11.34
C GLN A 236 65.39 -28.45 12.81
N PHE A 237 64.30 -29.14 13.13
CA PHE A 237 63.88 -29.34 14.52
C PHE A 237 64.84 -30.24 15.30
N GLN A 238 65.36 -31.31 14.68
CA GLN A 238 66.33 -32.20 15.32
C GLN A 238 67.67 -31.49 15.59
N GLN A 239 68.11 -30.58 14.70
CA GLN A 239 69.29 -29.75 14.95
C GLN A 239 69.06 -28.73 16.07
N ALA A 240 67.87 -28.13 16.15
CA ALA A 240 67.56 -27.11 17.16
C ALA A 240 67.25 -27.69 18.55
N LEU A 241 66.81 -28.95 18.63
CA LEU A 241 66.37 -29.61 19.86
C LEU A 241 67.14 -30.93 20.08
N PRO A 242 68.46 -30.86 20.33
CA PRO A 242 69.26 -32.05 20.57
C PRO A 242 68.79 -32.73 21.86
N GLY A 243 68.28 -33.97 21.73
CA GLY A 243 67.75 -34.75 22.85
C GLY A 243 66.25 -35.04 22.78
N ARG A 244 65.52 -34.48 21.82
CA ARG A 244 64.13 -34.87 21.51
C ARG A 244 64.08 -35.89 20.39
N THR A 245 63.21 -36.89 20.53
CA THR A 245 63.00 -37.91 19.50
C THR A 245 62.18 -37.34 18.34
N SER A 246 62.24 -38.01 17.18
CA SER A 246 61.43 -37.63 16.02
C SER A 246 59.95 -37.67 16.34
N GLU A 247 59.51 -38.71 17.07
CA GLU A 247 58.14 -38.90 17.53
C GLU A 247 57.68 -37.80 18.50
N ASP A 248 58.53 -37.38 19.45
CA ASP A 248 58.22 -36.29 20.37
C ASP A 248 57.97 -34.98 19.62
N ILE A 249 58.84 -34.66 18.65
CA ILE A 249 58.74 -33.45 17.83
C ILE A 249 57.47 -33.50 16.97
N LYS A 250 57.16 -34.64 16.33
CA LYS A 250 55.93 -34.81 15.54
C LYS A 250 54.67 -34.64 16.39
N SER A 251 54.63 -35.22 17.57
CA SER A 251 53.50 -35.07 18.51
C SER A 251 53.32 -33.59 18.90
N HIS A 252 54.42 -32.91 19.20
CA HIS A 252 54.38 -31.49 19.55
C HIS A 252 54.02 -30.59 18.37
N LEU A 253 54.39 -30.96 17.15
CA LEU A 253 53.99 -30.29 15.91
C LEU A 253 52.47 -30.32 15.74
N GLN A 254 51.85 -31.48 15.95
CA GLN A 254 50.38 -31.64 15.88
C GLN A 254 49.69 -30.81 16.96
N PHE A 255 50.21 -30.86 18.20
CA PHE A 255 49.73 -30.00 19.29
C PHE A 255 49.80 -28.52 18.91
N TYR A 256 50.97 -28.06 18.45
CA TYR A 256 51.21 -26.64 18.20
C TYR A 256 50.40 -26.13 17.00
N ARG A 257 50.25 -26.91 15.93
CA ARG A 257 49.33 -26.59 14.82
C ARG A 257 47.91 -26.36 15.34
N ARG A 258 47.40 -27.27 16.18
CA ARG A 258 46.07 -27.14 16.79
C ARG A 258 45.97 -25.95 17.73
N TYR A 259 47.00 -25.73 18.55
CA TYR A 259 47.11 -24.58 19.44
C TYR A 259 46.99 -23.27 18.64
N SER A 260 47.80 -23.11 17.59
CA SER A 260 47.83 -21.89 16.76
C SER A 260 46.50 -21.60 16.07
N VAL A 261 45.83 -22.61 15.52
CA VAL A 261 44.51 -22.44 14.89
C VAL A 261 43.45 -21.98 15.90
N LEU A 262 43.43 -22.58 17.09
CA LEU A 262 42.46 -22.22 18.14
C LEU A 262 42.76 -20.84 18.73
N GLU A 263 44.04 -20.50 18.94
CA GLU A 263 44.47 -19.18 19.40
C GLU A 263 44.09 -18.09 18.38
N HIS A 264 44.35 -18.34 17.10
CA HIS A 264 43.98 -17.44 16.02
C HIS A 264 42.45 -17.28 15.94
N GLY A 265 41.69 -18.37 16.00
CA GLY A 265 40.22 -18.34 16.02
C GLY A 265 39.65 -17.54 17.19
N GLN A 266 40.19 -17.74 18.40
CA GLN A 266 39.82 -16.95 19.58
C GLN A 266 40.10 -15.46 19.35
N ARG A 267 41.30 -15.12 18.89
CA ARG A 267 41.71 -13.73 18.64
C ARG A 267 40.81 -13.05 17.63
N THR A 268 40.56 -13.69 16.49
CA THR A 268 39.69 -13.18 15.42
C THR A 268 38.26 -12.99 15.90
N ALA A 269 37.72 -13.91 16.69
CA ALA A 269 36.37 -13.77 17.26
C ALA A 269 36.28 -12.60 18.27
N ILE A 270 37.31 -12.41 19.11
CA ILE A 270 37.39 -11.26 20.03
C ILE A 270 37.52 -9.94 19.27
N GLU A 271 38.36 -9.88 18.25
CA GLU A 271 38.55 -8.69 17.42
C GLU A 271 37.26 -8.31 16.67
N LYS A 272 36.58 -9.30 16.06
CA LYS A 272 35.26 -9.12 15.44
C LYS A 272 34.24 -8.57 16.43
N TRP A 273 34.17 -9.13 17.64
CA TRP A 273 33.29 -8.62 18.69
C TRP A 273 33.64 -7.19 19.12
N ARG A 274 34.93 -6.85 19.27
CA ARG A 274 35.36 -5.48 19.61
C ARG A 274 34.98 -4.48 18.53
N LYS A 275 35.18 -4.83 17.25
CA LYS A 275 34.80 -3.99 16.10
C LYS A 275 33.29 -3.76 16.07
N ASP A 276 32.52 -4.82 16.24
CA ASP A 276 31.05 -4.75 16.27
C ASP A 276 30.51 -3.96 17.48
N LYS A 277 31.16 -4.07 18.64
CA LYS A 277 30.83 -3.26 19.82
C LYS A 277 31.09 -1.76 19.57
N ARG A 278 32.21 -1.39 18.94
CA ARG A 278 32.51 0.02 18.61
C ARG A 278 31.52 0.59 17.60
N LYS A 279 31.25 -0.15 16.52
CA LYS A 279 30.29 0.27 15.49
C LYS A 279 28.91 0.58 16.07
N ARG A 280 28.43 -0.27 17.00
CA ARG A 280 27.16 -0.02 17.70
C ARG A 280 27.17 1.22 18.57
N LEU A 281 28.30 1.54 19.19
CA LEU A 281 28.43 2.75 20.00
C LEU A 281 28.38 4.01 19.11
N GLU A 282 29.06 3.97 17.97
CA GLU A 282 29.03 5.03 16.95
C GLU A 282 27.61 5.23 16.39
N GLU A 283 26.94 4.15 15.99
CA GLU A 283 25.55 4.20 15.49
C GLU A 283 24.57 4.78 16.52
N TYR A 284 24.73 4.44 17.80
CA TYR A 284 23.91 4.99 18.88
C TYR A 284 24.15 6.50 19.08
N GLN A 285 25.41 6.94 19.00
CA GLN A 285 25.75 8.36 19.10
C GLN A 285 25.19 9.16 17.92
N SER A 286 25.30 8.66 16.69
CA SER A 286 24.72 9.32 15.51
C SER A 286 23.19 9.46 15.62
N GLN A 287 22.50 8.40 16.07
CA GLN A 287 21.03 8.45 16.26
C GLN A 287 20.58 9.44 17.34
N GLN A 288 21.41 9.68 18.37
CA GLN A 288 21.13 10.68 19.40
C GLN A 288 21.24 12.10 18.81
N VAL A 289 22.29 12.36 18.02
CA VAL A 289 22.51 13.63 17.33
C VAL A 289 21.37 13.92 16.34
N ASP A 290 20.94 12.92 15.56
CA ASP A 290 19.83 13.09 14.62
C ASP A 290 18.50 13.44 15.32
N LYS A 291 18.24 12.83 16.49
CA LYS A 291 17.06 13.16 17.29
C LYS A 291 17.11 14.59 17.84
N GLU A 292 18.27 15.02 18.29
CA GLU A 292 18.47 16.38 18.81
C GLU A 292 18.30 17.43 17.71
N ILE A 293 18.82 17.19 16.50
CA ILE A 293 18.63 18.05 15.32
C ILE A 293 17.14 18.16 14.95
N VAL A 294 16.42 17.03 14.89
CA VAL A 294 14.99 17.02 14.57
C VAL A 294 14.17 17.77 15.62
N GLU A 295 14.56 17.70 16.89
CA GLU A 295 13.88 18.42 17.96
C GLU A 295 14.13 19.94 17.89
N LEU A 296 15.36 20.34 17.53
CA LEU A 296 15.70 21.75 17.30
C LEU A 296 14.97 22.34 16.09
N GLU A 297 14.85 21.60 14.98
CA GLU A 297 14.08 22.03 13.81
C GLU A 297 12.59 22.21 14.12
N LYS A 298 12.00 21.31 14.93
CA LYS A 298 10.61 21.44 15.38
C LYS A 298 10.41 22.69 16.24
N LYS A 299 11.34 22.99 17.15
CA LYS A 299 11.32 24.21 17.98
C LYS A 299 11.47 25.48 17.13
N GLY A 300 12.35 25.47 16.12
CA GLY A 300 12.52 26.59 15.17
C GLY A 300 11.26 26.89 14.36
N ARG A 301 10.62 25.87 13.78
CA ARG A 301 9.37 26.02 13.01
C ARG A 301 8.19 26.48 13.88
N PHE A 302 8.19 26.16 15.16
CA PHE A 302 7.18 26.66 16.11
C PHE A 302 7.37 28.16 16.37
N GLY A 303 8.61 28.63 16.50
CA GLY A 303 8.94 30.05 16.63
C GLY A 303 8.53 30.90 15.41
N GLU A 304 8.74 30.39 14.20
CA GLU A 304 8.31 31.08 12.96
C GLU A 304 6.78 31.24 12.88
N LYS A 305 6.01 30.22 13.28
CA LYS A 305 4.55 30.30 13.30
C LYS A 305 4.02 31.34 14.29
N ILE A 306 4.67 31.49 15.45
CA ILE A 306 4.31 32.52 16.44
C ILE A 306 4.60 33.92 15.89
N ASN A 307 5.73 34.11 15.21
CA ASN A 307 6.07 35.39 14.59
C ASN A 307 5.14 35.76 13.43
N GLN A 308 4.73 34.79 12.59
CA GLN A 308 3.73 35.01 11.54
C GLN A 308 2.35 35.37 12.12
N HIS A 309 1.94 34.69 13.20
CA HIS A 309 0.68 35.01 13.89
C HIS A 309 0.72 36.39 14.57
N ALA A 310 1.87 36.79 15.13
CA ALA A 310 2.06 38.12 15.69
C ALA A 310 2.08 39.22 14.61
N ALA A 311 2.66 38.94 13.43
CA ALA A 311 2.65 39.84 12.29
C ALA A 311 1.23 40.04 11.72
N ALA A 312 0.47 38.95 11.56
CA ALA A 312 -0.92 39.01 11.09
C ALA A 312 -1.83 39.84 12.02
N ASN A 313 -1.65 39.71 13.33
CA ASN A 313 -2.41 40.50 14.31
C ASN A 313 -2.00 41.98 14.37
N ARG A 314 -0.78 42.33 13.96
CA ARG A 314 -0.36 43.74 13.82
C ARG A 314 -0.99 44.41 12.61
N VAL A 315 -1.16 43.68 11.51
CA VAL A 315 -1.82 44.18 10.29
C VAL A 315 -3.31 44.43 10.52
N LEU A 316 -4.00 43.55 11.27
CA LEU A 316 -5.41 43.73 11.63
C LEU A 316 -5.69 44.89 12.60
N LYS A 317 -4.68 45.41 13.30
CA LYS A 317 -4.82 46.57 14.20
C LYS A 317 -4.63 47.92 13.52
N ILE A 318 -4.24 47.93 12.25
CA ILE A 318 -3.97 49.14 11.46
C ILE A 318 -5.10 49.41 10.45
N LEU A 319 -6.07 48.50 10.32
CA LEU A 319 -7.33 48.69 9.59
C LEU A 319 -8.45 49.07 10.55
#